data_AF-A0A0D5ZCH8-F1
#
_entry.id   AF-A0A0D5ZCH8-F1
#
_cell.length_a   1.000
_cell.length_b   1.000
_cell.length_c   1.000
_cell.angle_alpha   90.00
_cell.angle_beta   90.00
_cell.angle_gamma   90.00
#
_symmetry.space_group_name_H-M   'P 1'
#
loop_
_entity.id
_entity.type
_entity.pdbx_description
1 polymer ?
#
loop_
_entity_poly.entity_id
_entity_poly.type
_entity_poly.pdbx_seq_one_letter_code
_entity_poly.pdbx_strand_id
1 'polypeptide(L)'
;MYLINGRVSRGRDNPILGCDASGEVVAVGDKVTKFKVGDKVITSDYAMWHDGLLTPEKEATGLDLSLGTDGCLRELFTINENALVRMPKNLNWDEAGVIYCTWVTAWNAVINKGEIRPGQTILILGTGGVSVASLLFAKAAGARVIITEINDEILAKAKELGADECINFTENPEWHEKVLVLTGGKGVDVRLRPLGMPRSTRHYYVQSKTEL
;
A
#
# COMPACT_ATOMS: atom_id res chain seq x y z
N MET A 1 2.08 7.45 -8.40
CA MET A 1 1.56 8.38 -9.42
C MET A 1 2.56 8.45 -10.55
N TYR A 2 2.16 8.18 -11.80
CA TYR A 2 3.05 8.39 -12.95
C TYR A 2 2.54 9.57 -13.76
N LEU A 3 3.45 10.45 -14.17
CA LEU A 3 3.15 11.50 -15.14
C LEU A 3 3.20 10.87 -16.53
N ILE A 4 2.13 11.01 -17.31
CA ILE A 4 2.15 10.68 -18.74
C ILE A 4 2.10 12.02 -19.48
N ASN A 5 3.19 12.37 -20.17
CA ASN A 5 3.34 13.65 -20.87
C ASN A 5 3.06 14.89 -19.99
N GLY A 6 3.53 14.88 -18.73
CA GLY A 6 3.33 15.99 -17.79
C GLY A 6 1.93 16.09 -17.17
N ARG A 7 1.05 15.11 -17.45
CA ARG A 7 -0.30 15.04 -16.90
C ARG A 7 -0.47 13.89 -15.92
N VAL A 8 -1.23 14.11 -14.87
CA VAL A 8 -1.78 13.04 -14.02
C VAL A 8 -3.08 12.49 -14.63
N SER A 9 -3.51 11.30 -14.19
CA SER A 9 -4.64 10.57 -14.78
C SER A 9 -5.97 11.33 -14.84
N ARG A 10 -6.13 12.40 -14.03
CA ARG A 10 -7.31 13.28 -14.02
C ARG A 10 -7.17 14.57 -14.85
N GLY A 11 -6.16 14.66 -15.73
CA GLY A 11 -6.06 15.75 -16.71
C GLY A 11 -5.60 17.10 -16.14
N ARG A 12 -5.08 17.13 -14.91
CA ARG A 12 -4.45 18.32 -14.34
C ARG A 12 -3.05 18.51 -14.93
N ASP A 13 -2.78 19.69 -15.46
CA ASP A 13 -1.48 20.06 -16.01
C ASP A 13 -0.53 20.51 -14.88
N ASN A 14 0.69 19.97 -14.87
CA ASN A 14 1.80 20.36 -13.98
C ASN A 14 1.47 20.42 -12.47
N PRO A 15 0.87 19.38 -11.86
CA PRO A 15 0.66 19.38 -10.41
C PRO A 15 1.98 19.23 -9.65
N ILE A 16 2.07 19.82 -8.46
CA ILE A 16 3.04 19.37 -7.46
C ILE A 16 2.67 17.94 -7.07
N LEU A 17 3.66 17.04 -7.05
CA LEU A 17 3.46 15.62 -6.79
C LEU A 17 3.52 15.28 -5.29
N GLY A 18 3.22 14.03 -4.97
CA GLY A 18 3.24 13.45 -3.62
C GLY A 18 1.87 13.44 -2.94
N CYS A 19 1.55 12.32 -2.28
CA CYS A 19 0.38 12.17 -1.41
C CYS A 19 0.74 11.74 0.03
N ASP A 20 1.99 11.34 0.24
CA ASP A 20 2.53 10.81 1.50
C ASP A 20 3.42 11.87 2.15
N ALA A 21 3.05 12.35 3.34
CA ALA A 21 3.87 13.28 4.12
C ALA A 21 3.55 13.20 5.61
N SER A 22 4.55 13.57 6.42
CA SER A 22 4.41 13.89 7.84
C SER A 22 4.84 15.33 8.06
N GLY A 23 4.27 16.00 9.07
CA GLY A 23 4.61 17.38 9.36
C GLY A 23 3.91 17.94 10.60
N GLU A 24 4.16 19.22 10.86
CA GLU A 24 3.55 19.96 11.95
C GLU A 24 2.57 21.00 11.41
N VAL A 25 1.42 21.14 12.08
CA VAL A 25 0.45 22.18 11.75
C VAL A 25 1.02 23.54 12.16
N VAL A 26 1.27 24.41 11.18
CA VAL A 26 1.80 25.77 11.42
C VAL A 26 0.73 26.86 11.39
N ALA A 27 -0.44 26.57 10.82
CA ALA A 27 -1.58 27.47 10.77
C ALA A 27 -2.88 26.66 10.60
N VAL A 28 -4.01 27.24 11.02
CA VAL A 28 -5.35 26.65 10.82
C VAL A 28 -6.32 27.71 10.31
N GLY A 29 -7.29 27.30 9.49
CA GLY A 29 -8.37 28.19 9.05
C GLY A 29 -9.50 28.26 10.08
N ASP A 30 -10.33 29.29 10.00
CA ASP A 30 -11.39 29.60 10.99
C ASP A 30 -12.44 28.49 11.19
N LYS A 31 -12.57 27.57 10.22
CA LYS A 31 -13.52 26.45 10.27
C LYS A 31 -12.89 25.13 10.72
N VAL A 32 -11.58 25.09 10.94
CA VAL A 32 -10.87 23.88 11.39
C VAL A 32 -11.21 23.61 12.85
N THR A 33 -11.55 22.36 13.16
CA THR A 33 -11.96 21.95 14.51
C THR A 33 -11.17 20.77 15.05
N LYS A 34 -10.52 19.98 14.19
CA LYS A 34 -9.82 18.74 14.57
C LYS A 34 -8.37 18.94 15.00
N PHE A 35 -7.73 20.02 14.56
CA PHE A 35 -6.30 20.28 14.72
C PHE A 35 -6.03 21.72 15.18
N LYS A 36 -4.85 21.91 15.76
CA LYS A 36 -4.32 23.21 16.16
C LYS A 36 -2.84 23.32 15.81
N VAL A 37 -2.32 24.54 15.83
CA VAL A 37 -0.88 24.81 15.65
C VAL A 37 -0.05 23.96 16.63
N GLY A 38 1.01 23.34 16.13
CA GLY A 38 1.89 22.43 16.88
C GLY A 38 1.48 20.97 16.85
N ASP A 39 0.29 20.62 16.34
CA ASP A 39 -0.09 19.21 16.18
C ASP A 39 0.78 18.53 15.12
N LYS A 40 1.33 17.35 15.46
CA LYS A 40 2.04 16.48 14.51
C LYS A 40 1.05 15.62 13.75
N VAL A 41 1.13 15.63 12.43
CA VAL A 41 0.15 15.00 11.54
C VAL A 41 0.83 14.21 10.42
N ILE A 42 0.08 13.29 9.85
CA ILE A 42 0.38 12.65 8.57
C ILE A 42 -0.80 12.83 7.62
N THR A 43 -0.52 12.79 6.33
CA THR A 43 -1.57 12.86 5.30
C THR A 43 -2.48 11.64 5.36
N SER A 44 -3.73 11.86 4.99
CA SER A 44 -4.72 10.83 4.70
C SER A 44 -5.53 11.28 3.51
N ASP A 45 -5.25 10.79 2.31
CA ASP A 45 -5.95 11.21 1.08
C ASP A 45 -7.47 10.92 1.14
N TYR A 46 -8.25 11.46 0.18
CA TYR A 46 -9.71 11.35 0.10
C TYR A 46 -10.50 12.06 1.22
N ALA A 47 -10.27 13.36 1.38
CA ALA A 47 -10.87 14.20 2.42
C ALA A 47 -12.40 14.08 2.61
N MET A 48 -13.13 13.78 1.54
CA MET A 48 -14.61 13.73 1.55
C MET A 48 -15.17 12.30 1.57
N TRP A 49 -14.31 11.28 1.60
CA TRP A 49 -14.74 9.90 1.71
C TRP A 49 -14.84 9.49 3.18
N HIS A 50 -15.99 9.75 3.79
CA HIS A 50 -16.20 9.47 5.20
C HIS A 50 -16.60 8.02 5.49
N ASP A 51 -17.33 7.37 4.59
CA ASP A 51 -17.88 6.03 4.80
C ASP A 51 -18.16 5.27 3.50
N GLY A 52 -18.57 4.00 3.64
CA GLY A 52 -19.04 3.16 2.54
C GLY A 52 -17.99 2.88 1.47
N LEU A 53 -18.45 2.35 0.33
CA LEU A 53 -17.56 2.13 -0.82
C LEU A 53 -17.19 3.46 -1.46
N LEU A 54 -15.95 3.54 -1.97
CA LEU A 54 -15.52 4.64 -2.82
C LEU A 54 -16.36 4.59 -4.10
N THR A 55 -17.13 5.64 -4.37
CA THR A 55 -17.89 5.83 -5.61
C THR A 55 -17.19 6.85 -6.49
N PRO A 56 -17.41 6.85 -7.82
CA PRO A 56 -16.88 7.88 -8.70
C PRO A 56 -17.25 9.31 -8.27
N GLU A 57 -18.42 9.49 -7.66
CA GLU A 57 -18.85 10.78 -7.11
C GLU A 57 -18.03 11.20 -5.89
N LYS A 58 -17.77 10.28 -4.95
CA LYS A 58 -16.89 10.54 -3.78
C LYS A 58 -15.45 10.83 -4.23
N GLU A 59 -15.00 10.13 -5.26
CA GLU A 59 -13.70 10.33 -5.89
C GLU A 59 -13.60 11.68 -6.64
N ALA A 60 -14.70 12.15 -7.23
CA ALA A 60 -14.75 13.41 -7.99
C ALA A 60 -14.72 14.69 -7.11
N THR A 61 -14.55 14.55 -5.80
CA THR A 61 -14.55 15.69 -4.86
C THR A 61 -13.35 16.63 -5.03
N GLY A 62 -12.29 16.16 -5.70
CA GLY A 62 -11.19 17.00 -6.17
C GLY A 62 -10.24 17.47 -5.06
N LEU A 63 -10.26 16.84 -3.88
CA LEU A 63 -9.37 17.14 -2.77
C LEU A 63 -8.20 16.15 -2.64
N ASP A 64 -8.08 15.23 -3.59
CA ASP A 64 -7.03 14.22 -3.56
C ASP A 64 -5.68 14.83 -3.93
N LEU A 65 -4.66 14.59 -3.11
CA LEU A 65 -3.33 15.15 -3.32
C LEU A 65 -2.72 14.66 -4.64
N SER A 66 -2.08 15.57 -5.37
CA SER A 66 -1.53 15.38 -6.73
C SER A 66 -2.56 15.13 -7.84
N LEU A 67 -3.82 14.80 -7.54
CA LEU A 67 -4.88 14.55 -8.53
C LEU A 67 -5.80 15.77 -8.67
N GLY A 68 -6.52 16.09 -7.59
CA GLY A 68 -7.44 17.21 -7.53
C GLY A 68 -6.78 18.51 -7.04
N THR A 69 -5.78 18.38 -6.16
CA THR A 69 -4.99 19.51 -5.63
C THR A 69 -3.50 19.27 -5.75
N ASP A 70 -2.69 20.29 -5.44
CA ASP A 70 -1.24 20.13 -5.36
C ASP A 70 -0.84 19.21 -4.21
N GLY A 71 0.11 18.33 -4.50
CA GLY A 71 0.67 17.37 -3.59
C GLY A 71 1.58 17.96 -2.51
N CYS A 72 2.25 17.06 -1.81
CA CYS A 72 3.03 17.34 -0.61
C CYS A 72 4.54 17.48 -0.84
N LEU A 73 5.08 17.35 -2.06
CA LEU A 73 6.51 17.55 -2.34
C LEU A 73 6.89 19.04 -2.37
N ARG A 74 6.71 19.70 -1.22
CA ARG A 74 6.99 21.10 -0.93
C ARG A 74 7.07 21.31 0.58
N GLU A 75 7.72 22.39 1.02
CA GLU A 75 7.94 22.66 2.45
C GLU A 75 6.64 22.99 3.21
N LEU A 76 5.69 23.64 2.53
CA LEU A 76 4.40 24.04 3.10
C LEU A 76 3.27 23.77 2.11
N PHE A 77 2.16 23.23 2.61
CA PHE A 77 0.95 23.00 1.83
C PHE A 77 -0.31 23.12 2.66
N THR A 78 -1.42 23.40 1.98
CA THR A 78 -2.76 23.39 2.58
C THR A 78 -3.45 22.06 2.27
N ILE A 79 -4.19 21.56 3.25
CA ILE A 79 -4.95 20.31 3.14
C ILE A 79 -6.20 20.42 4.01
N ASN A 80 -7.27 19.73 3.59
CA ASN A 80 -8.51 19.68 4.37
C ASN A 80 -8.27 18.90 5.67
N GLU A 81 -8.87 19.32 6.79
CA GLU A 81 -8.70 18.64 8.09
C GLU A 81 -9.18 17.18 8.08
N ASN A 82 -10.08 16.81 7.16
CA ASN A 82 -10.51 15.42 7.01
C ASN A 82 -9.48 14.55 6.29
N ALA A 83 -8.49 15.16 5.63
CA ALA A 83 -7.40 14.48 4.97
C ALA A 83 -6.10 14.46 5.79
N LEU A 84 -6.23 14.61 7.11
CA LEU A 84 -5.13 14.52 8.06
C LEU A 84 -5.49 13.57 9.20
N VAL A 85 -4.49 12.86 9.69
CA VAL A 85 -4.57 12.13 10.96
C VAL A 85 -3.38 12.47 11.84
N ARG A 86 -3.52 12.28 13.16
CA ARG A 86 -2.42 12.54 14.10
C ARG A 86 -1.29 11.55 13.87
N MET A 87 -0.06 12.06 13.85
CA MET A 87 1.13 11.24 13.72
C MET A 87 1.26 10.26 14.90
N PRO A 88 1.53 8.97 14.66
CA PRO A 88 1.82 8.02 15.74
C PRO A 88 3.03 8.47 16.56
N LYS A 89 2.92 8.42 17.90
CA LYS A 89 3.94 8.94 18.82
C LYS A 89 5.24 8.11 18.83
N ASN A 90 5.18 6.86 18.37
CA ASN A 90 6.29 5.92 18.40
C ASN A 90 7.13 5.92 17.11
N LEU A 91 6.84 6.82 16.17
CA LEU A 91 7.53 6.90 14.89
C LEU A 91 8.28 8.23 14.77
N ASN A 92 9.37 8.19 14.02
CA ASN A 92 10.02 9.41 13.57
C ASN A 92 9.30 9.98 12.33
N TRP A 93 9.72 11.17 11.89
CA TRP A 93 9.09 11.87 10.77
C TRP A 93 9.16 11.09 9.45
N ASP A 94 10.31 10.49 9.14
CA ASP A 94 10.53 9.75 7.91
C ASP A 94 9.67 8.48 7.87
N GLU A 95 9.63 7.74 8.97
CA GLU A 95 8.79 6.56 9.14
C GLU A 95 7.31 6.91 8.98
N ALA A 96 6.85 7.97 9.65
CA ALA A 96 5.44 8.35 9.60
C ALA A 96 5.02 8.90 8.23
N GLY A 97 5.95 9.55 7.52
CA GLY A 97 5.68 10.18 6.23
C GLY A 97 5.30 9.18 5.14
N VAL A 98 5.71 7.92 5.25
CA VAL A 98 5.49 6.87 4.24
C VAL A 98 4.37 5.88 4.59
N ILE A 99 3.65 6.11 5.69
CA ILE A 99 2.64 5.16 6.18
C ILE A 99 1.40 5.16 5.31
N TYR A 100 0.88 6.34 4.97
CA TYR A 100 -0.48 6.47 4.48
C TYR A 100 -0.75 5.60 3.25
N CYS A 101 -0.14 5.89 2.11
CA CYS A 101 -0.47 5.19 0.88
C CYS A 101 -0.10 3.70 0.97
N THR A 102 1.13 3.41 1.39
CA THR A 102 1.68 2.05 1.31
C THR A 102 1.07 1.12 2.36
N TRP A 103 1.08 1.52 3.63
CA TRP A 103 0.70 0.62 4.73
C TRP A 103 -0.81 0.48 4.86
N VAL A 104 -1.59 1.56 4.63
CA VAL A 104 -3.05 1.45 4.65
C VAL A 104 -3.54 0.60 3.47
N THR A 105 -2.90 0.68 2.30
CA THR A 105 -3.19 -0.21 1.17
C THR A 105 -2.92 -1.66 1.54
N ALA A 106 -1.74 -1.95 2.12
CA ALA A 106 -1.38 -3.31 2.56
C ALA A 106 -2.35 -3.85 3.63
N TRP A 107 -2.72 -3.03 4.61
CA TRP A 107 -3.72 -3.39 5.63
C TRP A 107 -5.06 -3.75 4.99
N ASN A 108 -5.56 -2.88 4.11
CA ASN A 108 -6.84 -3.11 3.46
C ASN A 108 -6.82 -4.38 2.60
N ALA A 109 -5.73 -4.63 1.88
CA ALA A 109 -5.56 -5.85 1.10
C ALA A 109 -5.54 -7.07 2.02
N VAL A 110 -4.61 -7.16 2.97
CA VAL A 110 -4.39 -8.39 3.76
C VAL A 110 -5.50 -8.64 4.78
N ILE A 111 -5.91 -7.61 5.52
CA ILE A 111 -6.80 -7.74 6.67
C ILE A 111 -8.27 -7.58 6.28
N ASN A 112 -8.61 -6.51 5.55
CA ASN A 112 -10.01 -6.21 5.27
C ASN A 112 -10.57 -7.01 4.08
N LYS A 113 -9.78 -7.22 3.02
CA LYS A 113 -10.22 -7.93 1.81
C LYS A 113 -9.77 -9.38 1.77
N GLY A 114 -8.53 -9.65 2.18
CA GLY A 114 -7.98 -10.99 2.26
C GLY A 114 -8.48 -11.77 3.46
N GLU A 115 -8.95 -11.06 4.50
CA GLU A 115 -9.45 -11.62 5.74
C GLU A 115 -8.53 -12.71 6.33
N ILE A 116 -7.22 -12.53 6.20
CA ILE A 116 -6.24 -13.56 6.54
C ILE A 116 -6.37 -13.97 8.01
N ARG A 117 -6.31 -15.27 8.27
CA ARG A 117 -6.42 -15.89 9.59
C ARG A 117 -5.16 -16.69 9.95
N PRO A 118 -4.91 -16.91 11.25
CA PRO A 118 -3.83 -17.78 11.69
C PRO A 118 -3.87 -19.15 10.99
N GLY A 119 -2.69 -19.63 10.56
CA GLY A 119 -2.55 -20.92 9.87
C GLY A 119 -2.88 -20.90 8.38
N GLN A 120 -3.45 -19.81 7.84
CA GLN A 120 -3.61 -19.65 6.39
C GLN A 120 -2.30 -19.31 5.69
N THR A 121 -2.26 -19.52 4.38
CA THR A 121 -1.10 -19.17 3.55
C THR A 121 -1.41 -18.00 2.62
N ILE A 122 -0.51 -17.02 2.57
CA ILE A 122 -0.53 -15.92 1.59
C ILE A 122 0.65 -16.03 0.62
N LEU A 123 0.37 -15.81 -0.66
CA LEU A 123 1.38 -15.61 -1.70
C LEU A 123 1.47 -14.12 -2.04
N ILE A 124 2.68 -13.56 -1.97
CA ILE A 124 2.97 -12.16 -2.29
C ILE A 124 3.89 -12.11 -3.51
N LEU A 125 3.46 -11.41 -4.56
CA LEU A 125 4.23 -11.27 -5.79
C LEU A 125 5.04 -9.97 -5.79
N GLY A 126 6.38 -10.08 -5.74
CA GLY A 126 7.32 -8.96 -5.73
C GLY A 126 7.56 -8.37 -4.33
N THR A 127 8.54 -7.48 -4.22
CA THR A 127 8.98 -6.89 -2.94
C THR A 127 8.89 -5.36 -2.89
N GLY A 128 7.86 -4.78 -3.52
CA GLY A 128 7.55 -3.35 -3.37
C GLY A 128 7.08 -3.00 -1.96
N GLY A 129 6.94 -1.71 -1.64
CA GLY A 129 6.53 -1.26 -0.30
C GLY A 129 5.24 -1.92 0.22
N VAL A 130 4.23 -2.08 -0.64
CA VAL A 130 2.96 -2.73 -0.29
C VAL A 130 3.19 -4.22 0.01
N SER A 131 4.05 -4.90 -0.76
CA SER A 131 4.40 -6.31 -0.51
C SER A 131 5.08 -6.51 0.83
N VAL A 132 6.04 -5.65 1.17
CA VAL A 132 6.78 -5.73 2.44
C VAL A 132 5.85 -5.46 3.62
N ALA A 133 5.02 -4.41 3.55
CA ALA A 133 4.01 -4.15 4.57
C ALA A 133 3.00 -5.32 4.70
N SER A 134 2.61 -5.92 3.58
CA SER A 134 1.69 -7.07 3.56
C SER A 134 2.30 -8.32 4.19
N LEU A 135 3.59 -8.57 3.96
CA LEU A 135 4.35 -9.62 4.63
C LEU A 135 4.27 -9.42 6.14
N LEU A 136 4.56 -8.21 6.63
CA LEU A 136 4.55 -7.90 8.06
C LEU A 136 3.14 -8.09 8.68
N PHE A 137 2.08 -7.61 8.01
CA PHE A 137 0.72 -7.82 8.49
C PHE A 137 0.30 -9.28 8.49
N ALA A 138 0.65 -10.04 7.45
CA ALA A 138 0.35 -11.46 7.38
C ALA A 138 1.07 -12.25 8.48
N LYS A 139 2.35 -11.95 8.75
CA LYS A 139 3.08 -12.56 9.86
C LYS A 139 2.48 -12.19 11.21
N ALA A 140 2.11 -10.92 11.42
CA ALA A 140 1.42 -10.48 12.63
C ALA A 140 0.07 -11.18 12.83
N ALA A 141 -0.63 -11.53 11.74
CA ALA A 141 -1.87 -12.30 11.76
C ALA A 141 -1.68 -13.82 11.95
N GLY A 142 -0.44 -14.30 12.09
CA GLY A 142 -0.13 -15.72 12.27
C GLY A 142 -0.22 -16.56 10.99
N ALA A 143 -0.14 -15.92 9.81
CA ALA A 143 -0.17 -16.59 8.53
C ALA A 143 1.23 -17.08 8.09
N ARG A 144 1.24 -18.06 7.19
CA ARG A 144 2.42 -18.47 6.41
C ARG A 144 2.55 -17.58 5.18
N VAL A 145 3.75 -17.06 4.92
CA VAL A 145 4.05 -16.15 3.81
C VAL A 145 4.99 -16.81 2.82
N ILE A 146 4.55 -16.89 1.56
CA ILE A 146 5.38 -17.21 0.40
C ILE A 146 5.56 -15.92 -0.39
N ILE A 147 6.80 -15.53 -0.69
CA ILE A 147 7.11 -14.31 -1.45
C ILE A 147 7.97 -14.61 -2.67
N THR A 148 7.71 -13.91 -3.77
CA THR A 148 8.47 -14.06 -5.02
C THR A 148 9.22 -12.79 -5.37
N GLU A 149 10.44 -12.89 -5.91
CA GLU A 149 11.24 -11.76 -6.38
C GLU A 149 12.25 -12.23 -7.45
N ILE A 150 12.94 -11.33 -8.15
CA ILE A 150 14.01 -11.70 -9.09
C ILE A 150 15.41 -11.65 -8.48
N ASN A 151 15.57 -10.98 -7.34
CA ASN A 151 16.87 -10.72 -6.71
C ASN A 151 16.98 -11.45 -5.36
N ASP A 152 17.96 -12.35 -5.25
CA ASP A 152 18.17 -13.17 -4.05
C ASP A 152 18.60 -12.38 -2.82
N GLU A 153 19.31 -11.26 -2.98
CA GLU A 153 19.67 -10.39 -1.85
C GLU A 153 18.42 -9.74 -1.24
N ILE A 154 17.42 -9.43 -2.08
CA ILE A 154 16.14 -8.90 -1.60
C ILE A 154 15.31 -10.02 -0.96
N LEU A 155 15.34 -11.25 -1.50
CA LEU A 155 14.71 -12.41 -0.88
C LEU A 155 15.33 -12.74 0.49
N ALA A 156 16.64 -12.56 0.66
CA ALA A 156 17.30 -12.72 1.95
C ALA A 156 16.75 -11.72 2.98
N LYS A 157 16.57 -10.45 2.60
CA LYS A 157 15.92 -9.45 3.47
C LYS A 157 14.47 -9.81 3.78
N ALA A 158 13.71 -10.29 2.79
CA ALA A 158 12.33 -10.74 3.03
C ALA A 158 12.28 -11.92 4.01
N LYS A 159 13.28 -12.83 3.95
CA LYS A 159 13.44 -13.94 4.89
C LYS A 159 13.72 -13.43 6.31
N GLU A 160 14.61 -12.45 6.48
CA GLU A 160 14.88 -11.80 7.77
C GLU A 160 13.64 -11.13 8.37
N LEU A 161 12.76 -10.57 7.53
CA LEU A 161 11.48 -9.99 7.95
C LEU A 161 10.40 -11.03 8.29
N GLY A 162 10.69 -12.32 8.09
CA GLY A 162 9.83 -13.42 8.50
C GLY A 162 9.09 -14.14 7.38
N ALA A 163 9.46 -13.95 6.10
CA ALA A 163 8.96 -14.81 5.03
C ALA A 163 9.25 -16.29 5.35
N ASP A 164 8.26 -17.17 5.16
CA ASP A 164 8.46 -18.60 5.38
C ASP A 164 9.11 -19.25 4.15
N GLU A 165 8.72 -18.84 2.95
CA GLU A 165 9.27 -19.32 1.69
C GLU A 165 9.59 -18.16 0.74
N CYS A 166 10.74 -18.24 0.09
CA CYS A 166 11.22 -17.27 -0.89
C CYS A 166 11.43 -17.96 -2.24
N ILE A 167 10.90 -17.37 -3.32
CA ILE A 167 11.02 -17.94 -4.67
C ILE A 167 11.61 -16.92 -5.63
N ASN A 168 12.82 -17.20 -6.12
CA ASN A 168 13.36 -16.50 -7.27
C ASN A 168 12.66 -17.00 -8.56
N PHE A 169 11.81 -16.17 -9.15
CA PHE A 169 11.02 -16.60 -10.32
C PHE A 169 11.78 -16.49 -11.65
N THR A 170 12.98 -15.88 -11.67
CA THR A 170 13.88 -15.96 -12.82
C THR A 170 14.51 -17.36 -12.90
N GLU A 171 14.94 -17.89 -11.77
CA GLU A 171 15.49 -19.25 -11.68
C GLU A 171 14.41 -20.34 -11.71
N ASN A 172 13.20 -20.00 -11.28
CA ASN A 172 12.04 -20.89 -11.27
C ASN A 172 10.93 -20.27 -12.12
N PRO A 173 11.00 -20.30 -13.47
CA PRO A 173 9.98 -19.71 -14.34
C PRO A 173 8.57 -20.26 -14.07
N GLU A 174 8.49 -21.54 -13.72
CA GLU A 174 7.27 -22.24 -13.31
C GLU A 174 7.06 -22.13 -11.78
N TRP A 175 7.31 -20.96 -11.19
CA TRP A 175 7.28 -20.70 -9.74
C TRP A 175 5.98 -21.14 -9.06
N HIS A 176 4.86 -21.16 -9.79
CA HIS A 176 3.56 -21.59 -9.32
C HIS A 176 3.52 -23.10 -8.99
N GLU A 177 4.26 -23.95 -9.72
CA GLU A 177 4.39 -25.38 -9.41
C GLU A 177 5.13 -25.54 -8.09
N LYS A 178 6.17 -24.73 -7.87
CA LYS A 178 6.88 -24.67 -6.59
C LYS A 178 5.95 -24.26 -5.45
N VAL A 179 5.07 -23.28 -5.66
CA VAL A 179 4.03 -22.91 -4.68
C VAL A 179 3.09 -24.09 -4.39
N LEU A 180 2.65 -24.84 -5.41
CA LEU A 180 1.81 -26.03 -5.21
C LEU A 180 2.56 -27.10 -4.40
N VAL A 181 3.83 -27.36 -4.71
CA VAL A 181 4.66 -28.31 -3.93
C VAL A 181 4.78 -27.85 -2.48
N LEU A 182 5.09 -26.58 -2.23
CA LEU A 182 5.24 -26.00 -0.88
C LEU A 182 3.94 -26.02 -0.05
N THR A 183 2.79 -26.08 -0.72
CA THR A 183 1.45 -26.09 -0.12
C THR A 183 0.80 -27.48 -0.13
N GLY A 184 1.53 -28.53 -0.53
CA GLY A 184 1.01 -29.90 -0.60
C GLY A 184 -0.15 -30.06 -1.59
N GLY A 185 -0.11 -29.31 -2.69
CA GLY A 185 -1.10 -29.32 -3.77
C GLY A 185 -2.37 -28.49 -3.51
N LYS A 186 -2.48 -27.82 -2.35
CA LYS A 186 -3.70 -27.09 -1.97
C LYS A 186 -3.80 -25.67 -2.54
N GLY A 187 -2.66 -25.09 -2.94
CA GLY A 187 -2.60 -23.66 -3.27
C GLY A 187 -2.56 -22.79 -2.02
N VAL A 188 -2.91 -21.51 -2.16
CA VAL A 188 -2.84 -20.51 -1.07
C VAL A 188 -4.23 -19.98 -0.74
N ASP A 189 -4.43 -19.45 0.46
CA ASP A 189 -5.72 -18.84 0.83
C ASP A 189 -5.87 -17.45 0.20
N VAL A 190 -4.79 -16.66 0.23
CA VAL A 190 -4.76 -15.29 -0.30
C VAL A 190 -3.61 -15.13 -1.30
N ARG A 191 -3.89 -14.52 -2.45
CA ARG A 191 -2.86 -14.06 -3.40
C ARG A 191 -2.88 -12.54 -3.46
N LEU A 192 -1.73 -11.92 -3.22
CA LEU A 192 -1.53 -10.48 -3.36
C LEU A 192 -0.65 -10.17 -4.57
N ARG A 193 -1.17 -9.33 -5.47
CA ARG A 193 -0.43 -8.80 -6.61
C ARG A 193 -0.43 -7.27 -6.58
N PRO A 194 0.68 -6.62 -6.17
CA PRO A 194 0.82 -5.18 -6.27
C PRO A 194 0.68 -4.69 -7.73
N LEU A 195 0.07 -3.51 -7.89
CA LEU A 195 -0.11 -2.84 -9.18
C LEU A 195 1.23 -2.64 -9.91
N GLY A 196 1.25 -2.94 -11.22
CA GLY A 196 2.40 -2.68 -12.11
C GLY A 196 2.98 -3.91 -12.80
N MET A 197 2.66 -5.13 -12.36
CA MET A 197 2.99 -6.33 -13.13
C MET A 197 2.02 -6.47 -14.31
N PRO A 198 2.51 -6.60 -15.57
CA PRO A 198 1.65 -6.83 -16.72
C PRO A 198 0.74 -8.04 -16.49
N ARG A 199 -0.54 -7.92 -16.84
CA ARG A 199 -1.48 -9.06 -16.87
C ARG A 199 -0.95 -10.23 -17.73
N SER A 200 0.03 -9.99 -18.59
CA SER A 200 0.65 -10.96 -19.51
C SER A 200 1.72 -11.87 -18.88
N THR A 201 2.12 -11.69 -17.61
CA THR A 201 2.85 -12.77 -16.93
C THR A 201 1.88 -13.94 -16.82
N ARG A 202 2.22 -15.05 -17.52
CA ARG A 202 1.39 -16.25 -17.66
C ARG A 202 0.69 -16.54 -16.34
N HIS A 203 -0.64 -16.43 -16.36
CA HIS A 203 -1.47 -16.74 -15.20
C HIS A 203 -1.43 -18.25 -15.02
N TYR A 204 -0.39 -18.71 -14.37
CA TYR A 204 -0.43 -20.02 -13.80
C TYR A 204 -1.36 -19.96 -12.60
N TYR A 205 -2.46 -20.69 -12.71
CA TYR A 205 -3.51 -20.72 -11.68
C TYR A 205 -2.97 -21.39 -10.43
N VAL A 206 -2.34 -20.61 -9.55
CA VAL A 206 -2.32 -20.99 -8.14
C VAL A 206 -3.76 -20.83 -7.66
N GLN A 207 -4.40 -21.94 -7.29
CA GLN A 207 -5.72 -21.89 -6.68
C GLN A 207 -5.63 -21.00 -5.44
N SER A 208 -6.40 -19.91 -5.45
CA SER A 208 -6.57 -19.00 -4.34
C SER A 208 -8.05 -18.81 -4.08
N LYS A 209 -8.44 -18.78 -2.80
CA LYS A 209 -9.83 -18.47 -2.42
C LYS A 209 -10.14 -16.99 -2.64
N THR A 210 -9.11 -16.14 -2.54
CA THR A 210 -9.20 -14.69 -2.76
C THR A 210 -7.98 -14.18 -3.53
N GLU A 211 -8.21 -13.35 -4.56
CA GLU A 211 -7.17 -12.59 -5.28
C GLU A 211 -7.34 -11.09 -5.01
N LEU A 212 -6.24 -10.41 -4.73
CA LEU A 212 -6.16 -9.00 -4.35
C LEU A 212 -5.14 -8.23 -5.18
#